data_AF-A0A2Z2KML0-F1
#
_entry.id   AF-A0A2Z2KML0-F1
#
_cell.length_a   1.000
_cell.length_b   1.000
_cell.length_c   1.000
_cell.angle_alpha   90.00
_cell.angle_beta   90.00
_cell.angle_gamma   90.00
#
_symmetry.space_group_name_H-M   'P 1'
#
loop_
_entity.id
_entity.type
_entity.pdbx_description
1 polymer ?
#
loop_
_entity_poly.entity_id
_entity_poly.type
_entity_poly.pdbx_seq_one_letter_code
_entity_poly.pdbx_strand_id
1 'polypeptide(L)'
;MAKGSIEKRGDTSWRLTVELGYDAKGERDFERKTVRVEDPELLRAPRRLQNHLEQELVKFKMEIESGNYIRPEKLTFSKSIEIWTTKFVERKLEDKTQPAWIGGTLI
;
A
#
# COMPACT_ATOMS: atom_id res chain seq x y z
N MET A 1 -14.93 8.71 -11.77
CA MET A 1 -14.15 8.47 -10.54
C MET A 1 -14.54 7.11 -9.99
N ALA A 2 -13.56 6.25 -9.70
CA ALA A 2 -13.80 4.94 -9.10
C ALA A 2 -14.63 5.07 -7.80
N LYS A 3 -15.64 4.21 -7.64
CA LYS A 3 -16.48 4.20 -6.45
C LYS A 3 -15.67 3.65 -5.29
N GLY A 4 -15.65 4.38 -4.18
CA GLY A 4 -14.95 3.99 -2.96
C GLY A 4 -15.94 3.70 -1.83
N SER A 5 -15.66 2.70 -1.01
CA SER A 5 -16.44 2.39 0.20
C SER A 5 -15.53 2.20 1.42
N ILE A 6 -16.09 2.48 2.60
CA ILE A 6 -15.41 2.38 3.89
C ILE A 6 -16.27 1.47 4.77
N GLU A 7 -15.70 0.34 5.20
CA GLU A 7 -16.38 -0.67 6.01
C GLU A 7 -15.66 -0.79 7.36
N LYS A 8 -16.37 -0.62 8.49
CA LYS A 8 -15.79 -0.88 9.82
C LYS A 8 -15.63 -2.39 10.01
N ARG A 9 -14.43 -2.84 10.40
CA ARG A 9 -14.09 -4.27 10.59
C ARG A 9 -13.85 -4.64 12.04
N GLY A 10 -13.42 -3.68 12.86
CA GLY A 10 -13.22 -3.82 14.29
C GLY A 10 -13.22 -2.44 14.95
N ASP A 11 -12.90 -2.38 16.25
CA ASP A 11 -13.01 -1.12 17.01
C ASP A 11 -12.11 -0.01 16.47
N THR A 12 -10.93 -0.39 16.00
CA THR A 12 -9.88 0.52 15.50
C THR A 12 -9.48 0.23 14.05
N SER A 13 -10.30 -0.53 13.30
CA SER A 13 -9.94 -0.95 11.94
C SER A 13 -11.07 -0.78 10.93
N TRP A 14 -10.68 -0.26 9.76
CA TRP A 14 -11.55 -0.03 8.61
C TRP A 14 -10.96 -0.65 7.36
N ARG A 15 -11.84 -1.15 6.50
CA ARG A 15 -11.49 -1.59 5.15
C ARG A 15 -11.93 -0.53 4.17
N LEU A 16 -10.98 -0.02 3.41
CA LEU A 16 -11.20 0.82 2.25
C LEU A 16 -11.29 -0.09 1.02
N THR A 17 -12.32 0.10 0.20
CA THR A 17 -12.47 -0.61 -1.07
C THR A 17 -12.63 0.39 -2.20
N VAL A 18 -11.96 0.18 -3.32
CA VAL A 18 -12.07 0.97 -4.54
C VAL A 18 -12.45 0.03 -5.68
N GLU A 19 -13.61 0.24 -6.29
CA GLU A 19 -14.09 -0.53 -7.43
C GLU A 19 -13.47 0.01 -8.73
N LEU A 20 -12.75 -0.85 -9.47
CA LEU A 20 -12.06 -0.51 -10.72
C LEU A 20 -12.85 -0.92 -11.97
N GLY A 21 -14.00 -1.60 -11.78
CA GLY A 21 -14.87 -2.03 -12.86
C GLY A 21 -14.80 -3.54 -13.07
N TYR A 22 -14.57 -3.96 -14.31
CA TYR A 22 -14.48 -5.36 -14.69
C TYR A 22 -13.14 -5.63 -15.36
N ASP A 23 -12.54 -6.77 -15.05
CA ASP A 23 -11.31 -7.22 -15.69
C ASP A 23 -11.57 -7.78 -17.10
N ALA A 24 -10.50 -8.16 -17.80
CA ALA A 24 -10.59 -8.75 -19.14
C ALA A 24 -11.36 -10.09 -19.19
N LYS A 25 -11.62 -10.71 -18.03
CA LYS A 25 -12.39 -11.96 -17.90
C LYS A 25 -13.86 -11.69 -17.54
N GLY A 26 -14.24 -10.43 -17.35
CA GLY A 26 -15.58 -10.03 -16.92
C GLY A 26 -15.83 -10.19 -15.42
N GLU A 27 -14.78 -10.44 -14.62
CA GLU A 27 -14.88 -10.46 -13.16
C GLU A 27 -14.77 -9.05 -12.61
N ARG A 28 -15.42 -8.78 -11.46
CA ARG A 28 -15.33 -7.46 -10.82
C ARG A 28 -13.91 -7.23 -10.29
N ASP A 29 -13.25 -6.17 -10.77
CA ASP A 29 -11.97 -5.75 -10.24
C ASP A 29 -12.16 -4.67 -9.17
N PHE A 30 -11.52 -4.90 -8.04
CA PHE A 30 -11.54 -4.00 -6.91
C PHE A 30 -10.23 -4.12 -6.13
N GLU A 31 -9.86 -3.03 -5.49
CA GLU A 31 -8.71 -2.97 -4.60
C GLU A 31 -9.15 -2.70 -3.18
N ARG A 32 -8.50 -3.38 -2.23
CA ARG A 32 -8.81 -3.27 -0.80
C ARG A 32 -7.56 -2.90 -0.02
N LYS A 33 -7.72 -2.01 0.95
CA LYS A 33 -6.67 -1.60 1.90
C LYS A 33 -7.28 -1.55 3.30
N THR A 34 -6.56 -2.08 4.30
CA THR A 34 -6.97 -1.97 5.70
C THR A 34 -6.25 -0.81 6.35
N VAL A 35 -7.01 0.06 7.01
CA VAL A 35 -6.49 1.20 7.78
C VAL A 35 -6.79 0.94 9.25
N ARG A 36 -5.77 1.12 10.10
CA ARG A 36 -5.90 1.09 11.56
C ARG A 36 -5.69 2.48 12.11
N VAL A 37 -6.58 2.91 13.00
CA VAL A 37 -6.48 4.19 13.71
C VAL A 37 -6.30 3.88 15.19
N GLU A 38 -5.11 4.21 15.71
CA GLU A 38 -4.75 3.94 17.11
C GLU A 38 -4.94 5.18 18.00
N ASP A 39 -5.09 6.36 17.41
CA ASP A 39 -5.28 7.62 18.12
C ASP A 39 -6.65 7.66 18.85
N PRO A 40 -6.67 7.62 20.20
CA PRO A 40 -7.90 7.62 20.99
C PRO A 40 -8.74 8.89 20.83
N GLU A 41 -8.11 10.04 20.55
CA GLU A 41 -8.84 11.30 20.35
C GLU A 41 -9.62 11.27 19.04
N LEU A 42 -9.01 10.73 17.99
CA LEU A 42 -9.64 10.58 16.69
C LEU A 42 -10.79 9.57 16.76
N LEU A 43 -10.61 8.45 17.46
CA LEU A 43 -11.62 7.42 17.67
C LEU A 43 -12.88 7.95 18.39
N ARG A 44 -12.71 8.90 19.31
CA ARG A 44 -13.81 9.53 20.07
C ARG A 44 -14.48 10.67 19.32
N ALA A 45 -13.96 11.08 18.16
CA ALA A 45 -14.48 12.20 17.37
C ALA A 45 -15.03 11.72 16.01
N PRO A 46 -16.31 11.28 15.93
CA PRO A 46 -16.86 10.60 14.74
C PRO A 46 -16.68 11.37 13.44
N ARG A 47 -16.87 12.69 13.46
CA ARG A 47 -16.74 13.54 12.27
C ARG A 47 -15.28 13.67 11.81
N ARG A 48 -14.33 13.79 12.75
CA ARG A 48 -12.90 13.87 12.42
C ARG A 48 -12.39 12.52 11.92
N LEU A 49 -12.84 11.43 12.54
CA LEU A 49 -12.57 10.07 12.10
C LEU A 49 -13.06 9.83 10.66
N GLN A 50 -14.30 10.21 10.36
CA GLN A 50 -14.87 10.07 9.02
C GLN A 50 -14.04 10.86 7.98
N ASN A 51 -13.73 12.12 8.27
CA ASN A 51 -12.89 12.95 7.40
C ASN A 51 -11.49 12.33 7.17
N HIS A 52 -10.89 11.76 8.23
CA HIS A 52 -9.60 11.09 8.13
C HIS A 52 -9.68 9.85 7.21
N LEU A 53 -10.70 9.00 7.40
CA LEU A 53 -10.90 7.81 6.56
C LEU A 53 -11.20 8.18 5.10
N GLU A 54 -11.92 9.27 4.85
CA GLU A 54 -12.13 9.81 3.51
C GLU A 54 -10.84 10.31 2.86
N GLN A 55 -9.98 11.01 3.62
CA GLN A 55 -8.66 11.42 3.13
C GLN A 55 -7.79 10.21 2.78
N GLU A 56 -7.78 9.17 3.63
CA GLU A 56 -7.07 7.92 3.34
C GLU A 56 -7.64 7.21 2.11
N LEU A 57 -8.97 7.23 1.92
CA LEU A 57 -9.60 6.69 0.73
C LEU A 57 -9.20 7.47 -0.53
N VAL A 58 -9.12 8.79 -0.48
CA VAL A 58 -8.66 9.62 -1.61
C VAL A 58 -7.21 9.32 -1.94
N LYS A 59 -6.31 9.27 -0.94
CA LYS A 59 -4.91 8.87 -1.14
C LYS A 59 -4.82 7.50 -1.78
N PHE A 60 -5.61 6.54 -1.31
CA PHE A 60 -5.64 5.20 -1.86
C PHE A 60 -6.11 5.17 -3.32
N LYS A 61 -7.13 5.94 -3.69
CA LYS A 61 -7.54 6.12 -5.09
C LYS A 61 -6.40 6.66 -5.94
N MET A 62 -5.70 7.69 -5.47
CA MET A 62 -4.55 8.27 -6.17
C MET A 62 -3.39 7.27 -6.32
N GLU A 63 -3.11 6.45 -5.29
CA GLU A 63 -2.10 5.38 -5.35
C GLU A 63 -2.44 4.36 -6.44
N ILE A 64 -3.72 3.99 -6.59
CA ILE A 64 -4.17 3.06 -7.62
C ILE A 64 -4.11 3.71 -9.01
N GLU A 65 -4.64 4.92 -9.17
CA GLU A 65 -4.67 5.64 -10.46
C GLU A 65 -3.26 5.94 -10.98
N SER A 66 -2.31 6.21 -10.09
CA SER A 66 -0.90 6.42 -10.44
C SER A 66 -0.15 5.12 -10.79
N GLY A 67 -0.79 3.95 -10.66
CA GLY A 67 -0.17 2.64 -10.90
C GLY A 67 0.86 2.24 -9.83
N ASN A 68 0.99 3.02 -8.77
CA ASN A 68 1.97 2.77 -7.69
C ASN A 68 1.45 1.82 -6.61
N TYR A 69 0.14 1.53 -6.59
CA TYR A 69 -0.41 0.56 -5.66
C TYR A 69 -0.07 -0.87 -6.08
N ILE A 70 0.85 -1.49 -5.35
CA ILE A 70 1.16 -2.92 -5.48
C ILE A 70 0.40 -3.64 -4.37
N ARG A 71 -0.57 -4.49 -4.75
CA ARG A 71 -1.28 -5.38 -3.82
C ARG A 71 -0.27 -6.16 -2.96
N PRO A 72 -0.25 -5.96 -1.63
CA PRO A 72 0.68 -6.69 -0.75
C PRO A 72 0.49 -8.21 -0.85
N GLU A 73 -0.75 -8.67 -1.02
CA GLU A 73 -1.10 -10.09 -1.18
C GLU A 73 -0.55 -10.72 -2.47
N LYS A 74 -0.26 -9.91 -3.49
CA LYS A 74 0.37 -10.36 -4.76
C LYS A 74 1.88 -10.15 -4.76
N LEU A 75 2.44 -9.62 -3.68
CA LEU A 75 3.84 -9.27 -3.55
C LEU A 75 4.59 -10.48 -2.98
N THR A 76 5.21 -11.26 -3.86
CA THR A 76 6.05 -12.39 -3.42
C THR A 76 7.29 -11.87 -2.70
N PHE A 77 7.85 -12.66 -1.77
CA PHE A 77 9.07 -12.28 -1.06
C PHE A 77 10.23 -11.93 -2.01
N SER A 78 10.38 -12.67 -3.11
CA SER A 78 11.35 -12.36 -4.17
C SER A 78 11.13 -10.98 -4.78
N LYS A 79 9.88 -10.64 -5.14
CA LYS A 79 9.50 -9.32 -5.67
C LYS A 79 9.76 -8.19 -4.66
N SER A 80 9.59 -8.48 -3.37
CA SER A 80 9.86 -7.52 -2.29
C SER A 80 11.34 -7.17 -2.18
N ILE A 81 12.22 -8.17 -2.34
CA ILE A 81 13.69 -7.97 -2.36
C ILE A 81 14.08 -7.14 -3.58
N GLU A 82 13.55 -7.44 -4.76
CA GLU A 82 13.81 -6.68 -5.99
C GLU A 82 13.44 -5.19 -5.83
N ILE A 83 12.22 -4.90 -5.34
CA ILE A 83 11.74 -3.54 -5.10
C ILE A 83 12.59 -2.83 -4.03
N TRP A 84 12.99 -3.53 -2.98
CA TRP A 84 13.82 -2.97 -1.91
C TRP A 84 15.24 -2.64 -2.41
N THR A 85 15.86 -3.55 -3.17
CA THR A 85 17.17 -3.33 -3.80
C THR A 85 17.16 -2.11 -4.71
N THR A 86 16.20 -2.00 -5.63
CA THR A 86 16.11 -0.84 -6.53
C THR A 86 15.85 0.47 -5.77
N LYS A 87 14.98 0.47 -4.75
CA LYS A 87 14.63 1.71 -4.03
C LYS A 87 15.71 2.18 -3.05
N PHE A 88 16.43 1.25 -2.41
CA PHE A 88 17.31 1.55 -1.28
C PHE A 88 18.78 1.22 -1.53
N VAL A 89 19.10 0.20 -2.32
CA VAL A 89 20.50 -0.19 -2.62
C VAL A 89 21.05 0.65 -3.78
N GLU A 90 20.31 0.76 -4.89
CA GLU A 90 20.80 1.48 -6.08
C GLU A 90 20.82 3.00 -5.89
N ARG A 91 19.91 3.57 -5.09
CA ARG A 91 19.75 5.04 -4.96
C ARG A 91 20.53 5.68 -3.80
N LYS A 92 21.15 4.90 -2.90
CA LYS A 92 21.83 5.41 -1.70
C LYS A 92 23.25 4.91 -1.47
N LEU A 93 23.78 4.04 -2.32
CA LEU A 93 25.16 3.57 -2.18
C LEU A 93 26.06 4.34 -3.14
N GLU A 94 26.59 5.45 -2.64
CA GLU A 94 27.75 6.13 -3.19
C GLU A 94 28.90 5.11 -3.32
N ASP A 95 29.39 4.93 -4.56
CA ASP A 95 30.42 4.08 -5.20
C ASP A 95 31.34 3.09 -4.44
N LYS A 96 31.37 3.01 -3.11
CA LYS A 96 32.39 2.23 -2.39
C LYS A 96 31.93 0.91 -1.75
N THR A 97 30.65 0.54 -1.85
CA THR A 97 30.11 -0.55 -0.99
C THR A 97 29.43 -1.71 -1.72
N GLN A 98 29.30 -1.68 -3.05
CA GLN A 98 28.71 -2.81 -3.80
C GLN A 98 29.47 -4.15 -3.66
N PRO A 99 30.82 -4.22 -3.71
CA PRO A 99 31.50 -5.52 -3.73
C PRO A 99 31.41 -6.29 -2.40
N ALA A 100 31.10 -5.63 -1.28
CA ALA A 100 31.03 -6.30 0.02
C ALA A 100 29.75 -7.13 0.23
N TRP A 101 28.67 -6.82 -0.50
CA TRP A 101 27.36 -7.45 -0.25
C TRP A 101 26.97 -8.52 -1.28
N ILE A 102 27.57 -8.51 -2.48
CA ILE A 102 27.19 -9.41 -3.58
C ILE A 102 28.23 -10.55 -3.78
N GLY A 103 29.43 -10.45 -3.22
CA GLY A 103 30.55 -11.34 -3.55
C GLY A 103 31.22 -11.98 -2.34
N GLY A 104 30.48 -12.79 -1.58
CA GLY A 104 31.08 -13.71 -0.61
C GLY A 104 31.75 -14.91 -1.31
N THR A 105 32.78 -14.67 -2.11
CA THR A 105 33.73 -15.71 -2.54
C THR A 105 35.12 -15.24 -2.14
N LEU A 106 35.47 -15.53 -0.89
CA LEU A 106 36.84 -15.45 -0.38
C LEU A 106 37.68 -16.50 -1.13
N ILE A 107 38.69 -16.04 -1.85
CA ILE A 107 39.90 -16.82 -2.18
C ILE A 107 40.91 -16.55 -1.07
#